data_AF-A0A3A0F5U6-F1
#
_entry.id   AF-A0A3A0F5U6-F1
#
_cell.length_a   1.000
_cell.length_b   1.000
_cell.length_c   1.000
_cell.angle_alpha   90.00
_cell.angle_beta   90.00
_cell.angle_gamma   90.00
#
_symmetry.space_group_name_H-M   'P 1'
#
loop_
_entity.id
_entity.type
_entity.pdbx_description
1 polymer ?
#
loop_
_entity_poly.entity_id
_entity_poly.type
_entity_poly.pdbx_seq_one_letter_code
_entity_poly.pdbx_strand_id
1 'polypeptide(L)' 'MSARGEAPLAVLVLLAAAFVLAAPLVGRAGHPGAADVLMGLAAGCGVLSFGVAGWATLRAARRGTRPPQGGDRS' A
#
# COMPACT_ATOMS: atom_id res chain seq x y z
N MET A 1 -11.27 -7.36 16.60
CA MET A 1 -10.08 -6.95 15.85
C MET A 1 -10.21 -7.47 14.43
N SER A 2 -10.57 -6.57 13.50
CA SER A 2 -10.98 -6.96 12.13
C SER A 2 -9.77 -7.18 11.23
N ALA A 3 -9.14 -8.35 11.33
CA ALA A 3 -8.01 -8.79 10.50
C ALA A 3 -8.30 -8.79 8.97
N ARG A 4 -9.56 -8.66 8.57
CA ARG A 4 -10.00 -8.68 7.15
C ARG A 4 -9.54 -7.47 6.33
N GLY A 5 -9.21 -6.35 6.97
CA GLY A 5 -8.77 -5.13 6.27
C GLY A 5 -7.26 -5.01 6.06
N GLU A 6 -6.45 -5.67 6.89
CA GLU A 6 -4.98 -5.57 6.85
C GLU A 6 -4.35 -6.62 5.92
N ALA A 7 -4.98 -7.79 5.81
CA ALA A 7 -4.57 -8.87 4.92
C ALA A 7 -4.27 -8.42 3.46
N PRO A 8 -5.13 -7.64 2.77
CA PRO A 8 -4.85 -7.23 1.39
C PRO A 8 -3.63 -6.30 1.26
N LEU A 9 -3.38 -5.46 2.26
CA LEU A 9 -2.24 -4.53 2.27
C LEU A 9 -0.94 -5.29 2.52
N ALA A 10 -0.96 -6.24 3.46
CA ALA A 10 0.18 -7.13 3.72
C ALA A 10 0.54 -7.98 2.48
N VAL A 11 -0.45 -8.51 1.76
CA VAL A 11 -0.24 -9.28 0.53
C VAL A 11 0.41 -8.43 -0.57
N LEU A 12 -0.06 -7.18 -0.76
CA LEU A 12 0.54 -6.25 -1.73
C LEU A 12 2.00 -5.93 -1.42
N VAL A 13 2.32 -5.71 -0.14
CA VAL A 13 3.68 -5.45 0.32
C VAL A 13 4.58 -6.67 0.15
N LEU A 14 4.09 -7.87 0.49
CA LEU A 14 4.80 -9.14 0.28
C LEU A 14 5.10 -9.39 -1.20
N LEU A 15 4.12 -9.14 -2.08
CA LEU A 15 4.31 -9.23 -3.53
C LEU A 15 5.34 -8.23 -4.03
N ALA A 16 5.26 -6.97 -3.61
CA ALA A 16 6.23 -5.94 -3.98
C ALA A 16 7.66 -6.34 -3.56
N ALA A 17 7.83 -6.80 -2.32
CA ALA A 17 9.12 -7.27 -1.81
C ALA A 17 9.66 -8.47 -2.59
N ALA A 18 8.79 -9.44 -2.93
CA ALA A 18 9.16 -10.58 -3.74
C ALA A 18 9.65 -10.16 -5.14
N PHE A 19 8.98 -9.20 -5.79
CA PHE A 19 9.40 -8.68 -7.09
C PHE A 19 10.75 -7.94 -7.05
N VAL A 20 10.99 -7.13 -6.01
CA VAL A 20 12.28 -6.43 -5.82
C VAL A 20 13.43 -7.43 -5.60
N LEU A 21 13.19 -8.49 -4.83
CA LEU A 21 14.19 -9.54 -4.59
C LEU A 21 14.44 -10.42 -5.83
N ALA A 22 13.41 -10.64 -6.66
CA ALA A 22 13.52 -11.44 -7.88
C ALA A 22 14.21 -10.67 -9.03
N ALA A 23 14.01 -9.36 -9.14
CA ALA A 23 14.60 -8.51 -10.19
C ALA A 23 16.12 -8.71 -10.41
N PRO A 24 17.00 -8.68 -9.38
CA PRO A 24 18.43 -8.89 -9.58
C PRO A 24 18.80 -10.33 -9.96
N LEU A 25 18.00 -11.33 -9.57
CA LEU A 25 18.20 -12.72 -9.97
C LEU A 25 17.91 -12.91 -11.47
N VAL A 26 16.83 -12.28 -11.94
CA VAL A 26 16.43 -12.31 -13.36
C VAL A 26 17.39 -11.50 -14.24
N GLY A 27 17.87 -10.36 -13.75
CA GLY A 27 18.91 -9.57 -14.43
C GLY A 27 20.22 -10.36 -14.59
N ARG A 28 20.62 -11.15 -13.57
CA ARG A 28 21.79 -12.04 -13.65
C ARG A 28 21.58 -13.29 -14.51
N ALA A 29 20.34 -13.68 -14.79
CA ALA A 29 20.00 -14.78 -15.69
C ALA A 29 20.08 -14.39 -17.18
N GLY A 30 20.48 -13.15 -17.52
CA GLY A 30 20.61 -12.69 -18.90
C GLY A 30 19.33 -12.11 -19.50
N HIS A 31 18.32 -11.81 -18.68
CA HIS A 31 17.05 -11.24 -19.12
C HIS A 31 16.81 -9.83 -18.53
N PRO A 32 17.56 -8.81 -18.98
CA PRO A 32 17.50 -7.46 -18.41
C PRO A 32 16.11 -6.81 -18.55
N GLY A 33 15.43 -7.01 -19.69
CA GLY A 33 14.08 -6.45 -19.89
C GLY A 33 13.02 -7.01 -18.94
N ALA A 34 13.17 -8.27 -18.48
CA ALA A 34 12.27 -8.84 -17.49
C ALA A 34 12.52 -8.26 -16.08
N ALA A 35 13.76 -7.90 -15.76
CA ALA A 35 14.09 -7.23 -14.51
C ALA A 35 13.47 -5.82 -14.43
N ASP A 36 13.47 -5.06 -15.52
CA ASP A 36 12.84 -3.74 -15.58
C ASP A 36 11.30 -3.83 -15.42
N VAL A 37 10.68 -4.83 -16.05
CA VAL A 37 9.23 -5.08 -15.89
C VAL A 37 8.89 -5.45 -14.44
N LEU A 38 9.72 -6.29 -13.79
CA LEU A 38 9.56 -6.64 -12.38
C LEU A 38 9.74 -5.42 -11.47
N MET A 39 10.71 -4.56 -11.75
CA MET A 39 10.93 -3.32 -11.02
C MET A 39 9.74 -2.35 -11.17
N GLY A 40 9.19 -2.25 -12.38
CA GLY A 40 7.99 -1.47 -12.68
C GLY A 40 6.75 -1.99 -11.94
N LEU A 41 6.55 -3.31 -11.90
CA LEU A 41 5.49 -3.96 -11.13
C LEU A 41 5.64 -3.72 -9.62
N ALA A 42 6.86 -3.79 -9.10
CA ALA A 42 7.15 -3.47 -7.70
C ALA A 42 6.81 -2.02 -7.35
N ALA A 43 7.20 -1.07 -8.21
CA ALA A 43 6.85 0.34 -8.05
C ALA A 43 5.32 0.56 -8.07
N GLY A 44 4.62 -0.10 -9.00
CA GLY A 44 3.15 -0.08 -9.07
C GLY A 44 2.48 -0.60 -7.80
N CYS A 45 2.95 -1.74 -7.26
CA CYS A 45 2.44 -2.28 -6.00
C CYS A 45 2.70 -1.34 -4.81
N GLY A 46 3.86 -0.67 -4.80
CA GLY A 46 4.19 0.36 -3.81
C GLY A 46 3.21 1.52 -3.83
N VAL A 47 2.93 2.08 -5.03
CA VAL A 47 1.96 3.19 -5.20
C VAL A 47 0.56 2.78 -4.75
N LEU A 48 0.12 1.57 -5.13
CA LEU A 48 -1.18 1.04 -4.69
C LEU A 48 -1.26 0.91 -3.16
N SER A 49 -0.18 0.45 -2.52
CA SER A 49 -0.11 0.33 -1.06
C SER A 49 -0.25 1.70 -0.37
N PHE A 50 0.46 2.72 -0.87
CA PHE A 50 0.34 4.09 -0.36
C PHE A 50 -1.05 4.69 -0.61
N GLY A 51 -1.66 4.42 -1.77
CA GLY A 51 -3.01 4.86 -2.09
C GLY A 51 -4.07 4.28 -1.13
N VAL A 52 -3.99 2.98 -0.85
CA VAL A 52 -4.89 2.31 0.10
C VAL A 52 -4.70 2.84 1.53
N ALA A 53 -3.44 3.01 1.96
CA ALA A 53 -3.12 3.59 3.26
C ALA A 53 -3.63 5.04 3.38
N GLY A 54 -3.37 5.87 2.37
CA GLY A 54 -3.83 7.27 2.31
C GLY A 54 -5.35 7.38 2.31
N TRP A 55 -6.05 6.50 1.60
CA TRP A 55 -7.51 6.45 1.61
C TRP A 55 -8.07 6.10 3.00
N ALA A 56 -7.46 5.15 3.71
CA ALA A 56 -7.85 4.80 5.07
C ALA A 56 -7.68 6.02 6.01
N THR A 57 -6.58 6.74 5.91
CA THR A 57 -6.31 7.97 6.68
C THR A 57 -7.31 9.08 6.35
N LEU A 58 -7.59 9.32 5.07
CA LEU A 58 -8.54 10.34 4.62
C LEU A 58 -9.97 10.01 5.08
N ARG A 59 -10.35 8.73 5.05
CA ARG A 59 -11.64 8.26 5.55
C ARG A 59 -11.75 8.40 7.06
N ALA A 60 -10.67 8.15 7.80
CA ALA A 60 -10.62 8.39 9.24
C ALA A 60 -10.73 9.88 9.58
N ALA A 61 -10.02 10.74 8.85
CA ALA A 61 -10.09 12.19 9.00
C ALA A 61 -11.52 12.73 8.77
N ARG A 62 -12.21 12.26 7.72
CA ARG A 62 -13.62 12.63 7.45
C ARG A 62 -14.61 12.18 8.53
N ARG A 63 -14.26 11.16 9.33
CA ARG A 63 -15.06 10.73 10.49
C ARG A 63 -14.75 11.57 11.74
N GLY A 64 -13.52 12.07 11.87
CA GLY A 64 -13.08 12.95 12.96
C GLY A 64 -13.57 14.40 12.82
N THR A 65 -14.03 14.83 11.65
CA THR A 65 -14.55 16.19 11.40
C THR A 65 -15.99 16.42 11.86
N ARG A 66 -16.58 15.57 12.71
CA ARG A 66 -17.81 15.95 13.41
C ARG A 66 -17.42 17.08 14.37
N PRO A 67 -17.88 18.33 14.16
CA PRO A 67 -17.57 19.40 15.09
C PRO A 67 -18.04 18.96 16.48
N PRO A 68 -17.30 19.27 17.55
CA PRO A 68 -17.83 19.09 18.89
C PRO A 68 -19.14 19.86 18.92
N GLN A 69 -20.26 19.14 19.04
CA GLN A 69 -21.49 19.73 19.52
C GLN A 69 -21.17 20.13 20.95
N GLY A 70 -20.61 21.33 21.10
CA GLY A 70 -20.47 22.03 22.36
C GLY A 70 -21.88 22.32 22.82
N GLY A 71 -22.48 21.30 23.42
CA GLY A 71 -23.72 21.39 24.17
C GLY A 71 -23.51 22.42 25.27
N ASP A 72 -24.42 23.39 25.24
CA ASP A 72 -25.03 24.05 26.38
C ASP A 72 -24.19 24.07 27.66
N ARG A 73 -23.53 25.20 27.88
CA ARG A 73 -23.30 25.71 29.23
C ARG A 73 -24.55 26.45 29.66
N SER A 74 -25.54 25.69 30.14
CA SER A 74 -26.54 26.17 31.09
C SER A 74 -25.96 26.29 32.49
#